data_AF-A0A345PH39-F1
#
_entry.id   AF-A0A345PH39-F1
#
_cell.length_a   1.000
_cell.length_b   1.000
_cell.length_c   1.000
_cell.angle_alpha   90.00
_cell.angle_beta   90.00
_cell.angle_gamma   90.00
#
_symmetry.space_group_name_H-M   'P 1'
#
loop_
_entity.id
_entity.type
_entity.pdbx_description
1 polymer ?
#
loop_
_entity_poly.entity_id
_entity_poly.type
_entity_poly.pdbx_seq_one_letter_code
_entity_poly.pdbx_strand_id
1 'polypeptide(L)'
;MMSKRAQLNGKAILEKDFKTTMRGYSQEEVDEFLDIIIQDYDAFNQEIVRLQQEIEKLKKTTPDLQQTRTRATQQNTQVNYDVLKRLSNLEKEVFGKKFIEADE
;
A
#
# COMPACT_ATOMS: atom_id res chain seq x y z
N MET A 1 1.52 -5.77 -20.57
CA MET A 1 2.83 -6.41 -20.29
C MET A 1 3.82 -5.29 -20.02
N MET A 2 4.47 -5.29 -18.85
CA MET A 2 5.44 -4.25 -18.50
C MET A 2 6.66 -4.39 -19.39
N SER A 3 6.86 -3.44 -20.31
CA SER A 3 8.06 -3.33 -21.11
C SER A 3 9.27 -3.39 -20.18
N LYS A 4 10.16 -4.35 -20.43
CA LYS A 4 11.46 -4.44 -19.75
C LYS A 4 12.24 -3.19 -20.16
N ARG A 5 12.16 -2.13 -19.34
CA ARG A 5 12.75 -0.82 -19.62
C ARG A 5 14.28 -0.82 -19.51
N ALA A 6 14.85 -1.78 -18.78
CA ALA A 6 16.29 -1.95 -18.65
C ALA A 6 16.82 -2.86 -19.77
N GLN A 7 17.75 -2.32 -20.56
CA GLN A 7 18.41 -3.04 -21.66
C GLN A 7 19.58 -3.91 -21.19
N LEU A 8 20.11 -3.65 -19.99
CA LEU A 8 21.26 -4.34 -19.39
C LEU A 8 20.93 -4.80 -17.98
N ASN A 9 21.71 -5.76 -17.47
CA ASN A 9 21.76 -6.17 -16.07
C ASN A 9 23.23 -6.24 -15.62
N GLY A 10 23.50 -6.25 -14.31
CA GLY A 10 24.88 -6.21 -13.79
C GLY A 10 25.76 -7.33 -14.35
N LYS A 11 25.22 -8.55 -14.47
CA LYS A 11 25.93 -9.69 -15.08
C LYS A 11 26.30 -9.44 -16.55
N ALA A 12 25.40 -8.87 -17.34
CA ALA A 12 25.65 -8.57 -18.75
C ALA A 12 26.67 -7.44 -18.94
N ILE A 13 26.85 -6.56 -17.94
CA ILE A 13 27.91 -5.55 -17.92
C ILE A 13 29.25 -6.22 -17.56
N LEU A 14 29.26 -7.10 -16.57
CA LEU A 14 30.46 -7.84 -16.15
C LEU A 14 31.02 -8.75 -17.26
N GLU A 15 30.16 -9.45 -17.98
CA GLU A 15 30.56 -10.36 -19.07
C GLU A 15 30.80 -9.63 -20.40
N LYS A 16 30.83 -8.28 -20.40
CA LYS A 16 30.93 -7.50 -21.62
C LYS A 16 32.38 -7.34 -22.07
N ASP A 17 32.74 -8.05 -23.12
CA ASP A 17 34.01 -7.81 -23.82
C ASP A 17 33.90 -6.69 -24.87
N PHE A 18 34.81 -5.73 -24.80
CA PHE A 18 34.96 -4.65 -25.78
C PHE A 18 36.08 -4.97 -26.78
N LYS A 19 35.87 -4.58 -28.04
CA LYS A 19 36.93 -4.70 -29.06
C LYS A 19 37.98 -3.62 -28.82
N THR A 20 39.25 -4.01 -28.84
CA THR A 20 40.36 -3.07 -28.75
C THR A 20 40.70 -2.48 -30.12
N THR A 21 41.00 -1.18 -30.15
CA THR A 21 41.41 -0.44 -31.36
C THR A 21 42.68 0.35 -31.07
N MET A 22 43.47 0.68 -32.09
CA MET A 22 44.77 1.40 -31.93
C MET A 22 44.67 2.71 -31.13
N ARG A 23 43.50 3.34 -31.13
CA ARG A 23 43.15 4.46 -30.24
C ARG A 23 41.84 4.10 -29.55
N GLY A 24 41.78 4.27 -28.23
CA GLY A 24 40.63 3.92 -27.41
C GLY A 24 40.84 4.36 -25.97
N TYR A 25 39.84 4.12 -25.13
CA TYR A 25 39.94 4.34 -23.69
C TYR A 25 40.87 3.31 -23.05
N SER A 26 41.47 3.67 -21.91
CA SER A 26 42.23 2.72 -21.10
C SER A 26 41.29 1.64 -20.59
N GLN A 27 41.66 0.38 -20.76
CA GLN A 27 40.84 -0.74 -20.30
C GLN A 27 40.66 -0.69 -18.79
N GLU A 28 41.71 -0.35 -18.04
CA GLU A 28 41.65 -0.24 -16.57
C GLU A 28 40.67 0.85 -16.11
N GLU A 29 40.69 2.04 -16.71
CA GLU A 29 39.75 3.11 -16.37
C GLU A 29 38.30 2.73 -16.72
N VAL A 30 38.11 2.00 -17.83
CA VAL A 30 36.80 1.51 -18.23
C VAL A 30 36.31 0.45 -17.24
N ASP A 31 37.16 -0.50 -16.85
CA ASP A 31 36.81 -1.58 -15.93
C ASP A 31 36.45 -1.01 -14.55
N GLU A 32 37.25 -0.08 -14.00
CA GLU A 32 36.93 0.62 -12.74
C GLU A 32 35.60 1.36 -12.82
N PHE A 33 35.31 2.00 -13.95
CA PHE A 33 34.05 2.70 -14.15
C PHE A 33 32.86 1.73 -14.27
N LEU A 34 33.04 0.58 -14.94
CA LEU A 34 32.02 -0.45 -15.07
C LEU A 34 31.73 -1.12 -13.72
N ASP A 35 32.72 -1.28 -12.84
CA ASP A 35 32.53 -1.78 -11.48
C ASP A 35 31.58 -0.88 -10.68
N ILE A 36 31.72 0.44 -10.78
CA ILE A 36 30.81 1.40 -10.14
C ILE A 36 29.40 1.27 -10.71
N ILE A 37 29.28 1.17 -12.05
CA ILE A 37 27.96 0.99 -12.69
C ILE A 37 27.30 -0.31 -12.24
N ILE A 38 28.05 -1.41 -12.10
CA ILE A 38 27.51 -2.69 -11.62
C ILE A 38 26.98 -2.53 -10.19
N GLN A 39 27.74 -1.89 -9.31
CA GLN A 39 27.31 -1.61 -7.93
C GLN A 39 26.02 -0.78 -7.90
N ASP A 40 25.92 0.25 -8.73
CA ASP A 40 24.71 1.07 -8.83
C ASP A 40 23.50 0.27 -9.33
N TYR A 41 23.69 -0.61 -10.31
CA TYR A 41 22.63 -1.50 -10.79
C TYR A 41 22.11 -2.42 -9.70
N ASP A 42 23.00 -2.96 -8.87
CA ASP A 42 22.62 -3.79 -7.73
C ASP A 42 21.87 -2.97 -6.66
N ALA A 43 22.34 -1.76 -6.36
CA ALA A 43 21.66 -0.83 -5.44
C ALA A 43 20.25 -0.48 -5.93
N PHE A 44 20.09 -0.16 -7.23
CA PHE A 44 18.77 0.12 -7.80
C PHE A 44 17.85 -1.10 -7.75
N ASN A 45 18.36 -2.30 -8.05
CA ASN A 45 17.57 -3.53 -7.94
C ASN A 45 17.10 -3.79 -6.52
N GLN A 46 17.98 -3.59 -5.52
CA GLN A 46 17.62 -3.73 -4.11
C GLN A 46 16.52 -2.74 -3.71
N GLU A 47 16.65 -1.47 -4.10
CA GLU A 47 15.64 -0.46 -3.79
C GLU A 47 14.30 -0.74 -4.49
N ILE A 48 14.32 -1.20 -5.75
CA ILE A 48 13.11 -1.62 -6.45
C ILE A 48 12.43 -2.78 -5.71
N VAL A 49 13.19 -3.80 -5.28
CA VAL A 49 12.63 -4.94 -4.53
C VAL A 49 12.06 -4.47 -3.20
N ARG A 50 12.75 -3.59 -2.48
CA ARG A 50 12.28 -3.01 -1.22
C ARG A 50 10.95 -2.26 -1.41
N LEU A 51 10.87 -1.38 -2.40
CA LEU A 51 9.66 -0.62 -2.71
C LEU A 51 8.51 -1.54 -3.12
N GLN A 52 8.78 -2.58 -3.92
CA GLN A 52 7.77 -3.57 -4.30
C GLN A 52 7.23 -4.33 -3.08
N GLN A 53 8.10 -4.74 -2.16
CA GLN A 53 7.69 -5.39 -0.91
C GLN A 53 6.87 -4.46 -0.02
N GLU A 54 7.22 -3.18 0.06
CA GLU A 54 6.46 -2.18 0.82
C GLU A 54 5.07 -1.95 0.21
N ILE A 55 4.98 -1.82 -1.12
CA ILE A 55 3.72 -1.75 -1.84
C ILE A 55 2.87 -2.99 -1.57
N GLU A 56 3.46 -4.19 -1.59
CA GLU A 56 2.75 -5.43 -1.31
C GLU A 56 2.21 -5.47 0.13
N LYS A 57 3.02 -5.06 1.12
CA LYS A 57 2.60 -4.96 2.52
C LYS A 57 1.44 -3.98 2.69
N LEU A 58 1.57 -2.76 2.15
CA LEU A 58 0.52 -1.74 2.22
C LEU A 58 -0.77 -2.22 1.55
N LYS A 59 -0.68 -2.87 0.38
CA LYS A 59 -1.83 -3.45 -0.32
C LYS A 59 -2.52 -4.55 0.47
N LYS A 60 -1.82 -5.31 1.31
CA LYS A 60 -2.41 -6.33 2.19
C LYS A 60 -3.10 -5.71 3.41
N THR A 61 -2.57 -4.63 3.98
CA THR A 61 -3.16 -3.96 5.15
C THR A 61 -4.39 -3.11 4.80
N THR A 62 -4.45 -2.57 3.57
CA THR A 62 -5.54 -1.70 3.12
C THR A 62 -6.94 -2.37 3.08
N PRO A 63 -7.12 -3.62 2.57
CA PRO A 63 -8.42 -4.28 2.58
C PRO A 63 -8.93 -4.58 4.01
N ASP A 64 -8.04 -4.92 4.95
CA ASP A 64 -8.42 -5.18 6.34
C ASP A 64 -8.93 -3.93 7.06
N LEU A 65 -8.35 -2.76 6.76
CA LEU A 65 -8.80 -1.47 7.31
C LEU A 65 -10.18 -1.06 6.77
N GLN A 66 -10.45 -1.28 5.48
CA GLN A 66 -11.75 -0.97 4.88
C GLN A 66 -12.86 -1.92 5.38
N GLN A 67 -12.54 -3.19 5.58
CA GLN A 67 -13.49 -4.18 6.09
C GLN A 67 -13.80 -3.99 7.59
N THR A 68 -12.81 -3.55 8.38
CA THR A 68 -13.00 -3.20 9.79
C THR A 68 -13.82 -1.91 9.94
N ARG A 69 -13.56 -0.90 9.11
CA ARG A 69 -14.28 0.38 9.16
C ARG A 69 -15.75 0.24 8.76
N THR A 70 -16.06 -0.62 7.79
CA THR A 70 -17.45 -0.93 7.37
C THR A 70 -18.21 -1.77 8.39
N ARG A 71 -17.56 -2.72 9.08
CA ARG A 71 -18.18 -3.46 10.19
C ARG A 71 -18.44 -2.57 11.41
N ALA A 72 -17.51 -1.68 11.75
CA ALA A 72 -17.65 -0.76 12.88
C ALA A 72 -18.76 0.29 12.67
N THR A 73 -18.97 0.76 11.43
CA THR A 73 -20.09 1.66 11.12
C THR A 73 -21.43 0.92 11.14
N GLN A 74 -21.52 -0.29 10.58
CA GLN A 74 -22.74 -1.11 10.62
C GLN A 74 -23.17 -1.45 12.06
N GLN A 75 -22.23 -1.84 12.92
CA GLN A 75 -22.51 -2.12 14.34
C GLN A 75 -22.98 -0.87 15.10
N ASN A 76 -22.36 0.29 14.88
CA ASN A 76 -22.80 1.53 15.52
C ASN A 76 -24.22 1.93 15.09
N THR A 77 -24.55 1.84 13.80
CA THR A 77 -25.90 2.15 13.32
C THR A 77 -26.96 1.23 13.93
N GLN A 78 -26.66 -0.07 14.05
CA GLN A 78 -27.59 -1.04 14.64
C GLN A 78 -27.83 -0.79 16.14
N VAL A 79 -26.77 -0.49 16.91
CA VAL A 79 -26.89 -0.19 18.34
C VAL A 79 -27.64 1.13 18.55
N ASN A 80 -27.37 2.16 17.75
CA ASN A 80 -28.08 3.44 17.84
C ASN A 80 -29.58 3.29 17.57
N TYR A 81 -29.97 2.47 16.60
CA TYR A 81 -31.39 2.20 16.32
C TYR A 81 -32.08 1.50 17.50
N ASP A 82 -31.42 0.53 18.13
CA ASP A 82 -31.98 -0.23 19.24
C ASP A 82 -32.09 0.61 20.54
N VAL A 83 -31.15 1.53 20.76
CA VAL A 83 -31.21 2.54 21.84
C VAL A 83 -32.36 3.51 21.61
N LEU A 84 -32.51 4.05 20.39
CA LEU A 84 -33.62 4.95 20.04
C LEU A 84 -34.98 4.25 20.18
N LYS A 85 -35.09 2.98 19.81
CA LYS A 85 -36.31 2.18 19.98
C LYS A 85 -36.65 1.97 21.45
N ARG A 86 -35.67 1.67 22.30
CA ARG A 86 -35.90 1.57 23.76
C ARG A 86 -36.28 2.90 24.38
N LEU A 87 -35.60 3.99 24.00
CA LEU A 87 -35.94 5.34 24.45
C LEU A 87 -37.37 5.70 24.03
N SER A 88 -37.77 5.44 22.79
CA SER A 88 -39.14 5.66 22.33
C SER A 88 -40.17 4.84 23.10
N ASN A 89 -39.87 3.58 23.42
CA ASN A 89 -40.74 2.75 24.25
C ASN A 89 -40.84 3.27 25.69
N LEU A 90 -39.71 3.71 26.26
CA LEU A 90 -39.64 4.34 27.58
C LEU A 90 -40.42 5.66 27.61
N GLU A 91 -40.29 6.50 26.60
CA GLU A 91 -41.06 7.73 26.45
C GLU A 91 -42.55 7.43 26.34
N LYS A 92 -42.94 6.40 25.57
CA LYS A 92 -44.34 5.98 25.47
C LYS A 92 -44.90 5.46 26.80
N GLU A 93 -44.12 4.72 27.58
CA GLU A 93 -44.52 4.24 28.91
C GLU A 93 -44.61 5.37 29.95
N VAL A 94 -43.63 6.28 29.96
CA VAL A 94 -43.51 7.37 30.94
C VAL A 94 -44.42 8.55 30.62
N PHE A 95 -44.59 8.89 29.34
CA PHE A 95 -45.41 10.03 28.88
C PHE A 95 -46.75 9.61 28.28
N GLY A 96 -46.93 8.36 27.85
CA GLY A 96 -48.20 7.90 27.30
C GLY A 96 -49.36 7.93 28.29
N LYS A 97 -49.08 7.93 29.60
CA LYS A 97 -50.10 8.15 30.63
C LYS A 97 -50.39 9.63 30.89
N LYS A 98 -49.44 10.54 30.61
CA LYS A 98 -49.62 11.99 30.80
C LYS A 98 -50.45 12.68 29.72
N PHE A 99 -50.59 12.07 28.54
CA PHE A 99 -51.46 12.59 27.48
C PHE A 99 -52.90 12.07 27.56
N ILE A 100 -53.17 11.01 28.32
CA ILE A 100 -54.53 10.45 28.48
C ILE A 100 -55.28 11.15 29.63
N GLU A 101 -54.57 11.67 30.64
CA GLU A 101 -55.17 12.41 31.76
C GLU A 101 -55.29 13.92 31.54
N ALA A 102 -54.77 14.46 30.42
CA ALA A 102 -54.85 15.90 30.11
C ALA A 102 -56.05 16.27 29.23
N ASP A 103 -56.83 15.28 28.76
CA ASP A 103 -58.00 15.43 27.87
C ASP A 103 -59.33 14.90 28.48
N GLU A 104 -59.42 14.73 29.80
CA GLU A 104 -60.69 14.62 30.56
C GLU A 104 -60.88 15.82 31.51
#